data_AF-A0A6P2G2K5-F1
#
_entry.id   AF-A0A6P2G2K5-F1
#
_cell.length_a   1.000
_cell.length_b   1.000
_cell.length_c   1.000
_cell.angle_alpha   90.00
_cell.angle_beta   90.00
_cell.angle_gamma   90.00
#
_symmetry.space_group_name_H-M   'P 1'
#
loop_
_entity.id
_entity.type
_entity.pdbx_description
1 polymer ?
#
loop_
_entity_poly.entity_id
_entity_poly.type
_entity_poly.pdbx_seq_one_letter_code
_entity_poly.pdbx_strand_id
1 'polypeptide(L)'
;MLTGGQTSGNAVSTLKQKQAYQPDSLQLFHMRVNVIPHMLVRIDAARQALELEKKYTSLDYIEVFRSAVPPQRVLFTVLGGYTQPVISIAALQCRVLLEFLGLTASKRDRGLLVSTKDRRLDGDIGIEHYVDVNGQPLSRLTRAQALASIANPSRAEQAWTTVIEFTNQRLAHATDDQRLGGKSVRPHLYNAFRTVPQLVEQAFIERAEQPTQPRQLQ
;
A
#
# COMPACT_ATOMS: atom_id res chain seq x y z
N MET A 1 -28.01 63.34 -19.85
CA MET A 1 -26.99 62.52 -20.52
C MET A 1 -26.65 61.37 -19.57
N LEU A 2 -27.44 60.27 -19.50
CA LEU A 2 -27.34 59.04 -20.30
C LEU A 2 -25.87 58.51 -20.36
N THR A 3 -25.40 57.68 -19.41
CA THR A 3 -25.50 56.19 -19.24
C THR A 3 -24.66 55.32 -20.20
N GLY A 4 -23.83 54.45 -19.61
CA GLY A 4 -23.35 53.16 -20.17
C GLY A 4 -22.01 53.21 -20.92
N GLY A 5 -21.06 52.28 -20.77
CA GLY A 5 -21.06 51.02 -20.05
C GLY A 5 -19.66 50.38 -20.05
N GLN A 6 -19.47 49.47 -19.09
CA GLN A 6 -18.30 48.62 -18.91
C GLN A 6 -18.03 47.72 -20.13
N THR A 7 -16.78 47.34 -20.37
CA THR A 7 -16.45 45.94 -20.69
C THR A 7 -15.18 45.54 -19.98
N SER A 8 -15.36 44.73 -18.93
CA SER A 8 -14.33 43.93 -18.31
C SER A 8 -13.86 42.86 -19.29
N GLY A 9 -12.54 42.75 -19.46
CA GLY A 9 -11.93 41.63 -20.16
C GLY A 9 -12.12 40.35 -19.34
N ASN A 10 -13.08 39.52 -19.74
CA ASN A 10 -13.20 38.14 -19.27
C ASN A 10 -12.07 37.30 -19.88
N ALA A 11 -10.97 37.12 -19.15
CA ALA A 11 -10.03 36.05 -19.39
C ALA A 11 -10.66 34.73 -18.91
N VAL A 12 -11.37 34.04 -19.81
CA VAL A 12 -11.81 32.66 -19.59
C VAL A 12 -10.55 31.80 -19.59
N SER A 13 -10.05 31.45 -18.40
CA SER A 13 -9.01 30.43 -18.26
C SER A 13 -9.64 29.07 -18.57
N THR A 14 -9.43 28.59 -19.79
CA THR A 14 -9.65 27.18 -20.14
C THR A 14 -8.62 26.33 -19.41
N LEU A 15 -8.95 25.92 -18.19
CA LEU A 15 -8.32 24.77 -17.55
C LEU A 15 -8.60 23.57 -18.46
N LYS A 16 -7.59 23.14 -19.22
CA LYS A 16 -7.61 21.86 -19.93
C LYS A 16 -8.01 20.78 -18.93
N GLN A 17 -9.23 20.25 -19.05
CA GLN A 17 -9.64 19.06 -18.33
C GLN A 17 -8.65 17.97 -18.71
N LYS A 18 -7.76 17.65 -17.77
CA LYS A 18 -6.77 16.59 -17.92
C LYS A 18 -7.53 15.28 -18.06
N GLN A 19 -7.42 14.69 -19.25
CA GLN A 19 -8.10 13.46 -19.64
C GLN A 19 -7.80 12.38 -18.60
N ALA A 20 -8.84 11.72 -18.08
CA ALA A 20 -8.68 10.72 -17.05
C ALA A 20 -7.79 9.58 -17.57
N TYR A 21 -6.72 9.28 -16.84
CA TYR A 21 -5.88 8.12 -17.12
C TYR A 21 -6.73 6.84 -17.09
N GLN A 22 -6.74 6.09 -18.19
CA GLN A 22 -7.31 4.74 -18.24
C GLN A 22 -6.15 3.75 -18.41
N PRO A 23 -5.83 2.94 -17.39
CA PRO A 23 -4.81 1.90 -17.54
C PRO A 23 -5.25 0.88 -18.59
N ASP A 24 -4.33 0.46 -19.46
CA ASP A 24 -4.63 -0.58 -20.43
C ASP A 24 -4.82 -1.96 -19.76
N SER A 25 -5.46 -2.88 -20.48
CA SER A 25 -5.79 -4.22 -19.97
C SER A 25 -4.55 -5.04 -19.59
N LEU A 26 -3.40 -4.78 -20.24
CA LEU A 26 -2.14 -5.49 -19.98
C LEU A 26 -1.50 -5.03 -18.66
N GLN A 27 -1.53 -3.73 -18.38
CA GLN A 27 -0.99 -3.17 -17.14
C GLN A 27 -1.81 -3.64 -15.93
N LEU A 28 -3.14 -3.64 -16.04
CA LEU A 28 -4.04 -4.18 -15.01
C LEU A 28 -3.82 -5.68 -14.80
N PHE A 29 -3.69 -6.43 -15.90
CA PHE A 29 -3.36 -7.86 -15.83
C PHE A 29 -2.04 -8.08 -15.09
N HIS A 30 -0.97 -7.38 -15.48
CA HIS A 30 0.35 -7.48 -14.85
C HIS A 30 0.34 -7.10 -13.36
N MET A 31 -0.39 -6.03 -13.00
CA MET A 31 -0.54 -5.65 -11.58
C MET A 31 -1.15 -6.77 -10.76
N ARG A 32 -2.20 -7.42 -11.28
CA ARG A 32 -2.91 -8.47 -10.59
C ARG A 32 -2.13 -9.78 -10.49
N VAL A 33 -1.53 -10.24 -11.59
CA VAL A 33 -0.93 -11.59 -11.64
C VAL A 33 0.53 -11.62 -11.19
N ASN A 34 1.22 -10.48 -11.22
CA ASN A 34 2.64 -10.39 -10.91
C ASN A 34 2.86 -9.47 -9.70
N VAL A 35 2.53 -8.19 -9.83
CA VAL A 35 2.99 -7.19 -8.86
C VAL A 35 2.37 -7.36 -7.47
N ILE A 36 1.04 -7.42 -7.35
CA ILE A 36 0.36 -7.60 -6.06
C ILE A 36 0.79 -8.92 -5.38
N PRO A 37 0.77 -10.09 -6.06
CA PRO A 37 1.26 -11.33 -5.48
C PRO A 37 2.69 -11.25 -4.95
N HIS A 38 3.61 -10.62 -5.70
CA HIS A 38 4.99 -10.43 -5.21
C HIS A 38 5.08 -9.49 -4.01
N MET A 39 4.21 -8.47 -3.91
CA MET A 39 4.12 -7.63 -2.70
C MET A 39 3.68 -8.47 -1.50
N LEU A 40 2.68 -9.33 -1.65
CA LEU A 40 2.20 -10.20 -0.59
C LEU A 40 3.29 -11.17 -0.10
N VAL A 41 4.03 -11.80 -1.01
CA VAL A 41 5.15 -12.68 -0.68
C VAL A 41 6.26 -11.94 0.08
N ARG A 42 6.59 -10.71 -0.33
CA ARG A 42 7.62 -9.89 0.36
C ARG A 42 7.16 -9.45 1.74
N ILE A 43 5.86 -9.16 1.92
CA ILE A 43 5.29 -8.88 3.24
C ILE A 43 5.40 -10.10 4.15
N ASP A 44 5.15 -11.32 3.64
CA ASP A 44 5.35 -12.54 4.42
C ASP A 44 6.83 -12.75 4.80
N ALA A 45 7.75 -12.56 3.87
CA ALA A 45 9.19 -12.61 4.17
C ALA A 45 9.59 -11.62 5.27
N ALA A 46 8.99 -10.42 5.29
CA ALA A 46 9.22 -9.45 6.37
C ALA A 46 8.63 -9.88 7.71
N ARG A 47 7.56 -10.67 7.75
CA ARG A 47 7.10 -11.31 9.01
C ARG A 47 8.15 -12.26 9.54
N GLN A 48 8.72 -13.09 8.68
CA GLN A 48 9.80 -14.01 9.07
C GLN A 48 11.03 -13.23 9.57
N ALA A 49 11.38 -12.12 8.92
CA ALA A 49 12.43 -11.21 9.39
C ALA A 49 12.15 -10.64 10.80
N LEU A 50 10.89 -10.25 11.07
CA LEU A 50 10.49 -9.78 12.40
C LEU A 50 10.54 -10.88 13.47
N GLU A 51 10.30 -12.15 13.12
CA GLU A 51 10.45 -13.31 14.01
C GLU A 51 11.94 -13.58 14.29
N LEU A 52 12.81 -13.47 13.28
CA LEU A 52 14.27 -13.60 13.46
C LEU A 52 14.79 -12.55 14.45
N GLU A 53 14.47 -11.28 14.24
CA GLU A 53 14.88 -10.21 15.16
C GLU A 53 14.20 -10.29 16.55
N LYS A 54 13.20 -11.15 16.74
CA LYS A 54 12.57 -11.38 18.05
C LYS A 54 13.34 -12.44 18.82
N LYS A 55 13.93 -13.39 18.10
CA LYS A 55 14.73 -14.49 18.65
C LYS A 55 16.19 -14.10 18.85
N TYR A 56 16.70 -13.21 18.00
CA TYR A 56 18.10 -12.81 17.91
C TYR A 56 18.23 -11.28 17.93
N THR A 57 19.41 -10.78 18.29
CA THR A 57 19.72 -9.35 18.30
C THR A 57 20.03 -8.88 16.88
N SER A 58 19.69 -7.64 16.54
CA SER A 58 20.02 -7.06 15.23
C SER A 58 21.52 -6.97 14.95
N LEU A 59 22.37 -7.09 15.97
CA LEU A 59 23.83 -7.08 15.85
C LEU A 59 24.44 -8.49 15.71
N ASP A 60 23.63 -9.55 15.83
CA ASP A 60 24.13 -10.91 15.70
C ASP A 60 24.57 -11.18 14.26
N TYR A 61 25.69 -11.86 14.08
CA TYR A 61 26.16 -12.26 12.75
C TYR A 61 25.34 -13.43 12.21
N ILE A 62 25.02 -13.37 10.92
CA ILE A 62 24.31 -14.41 10.18
C ILE A 62 25.06 -14.79 8.92
N GLU A 63 24.88 -16.05 8.51
CA GLU A 63 25.29 -16.57 7.22
C GLU A 63 24.05 -17.00 6.43
N VAL A 64 23.97 -16.60 5.17
CA VAL A 64 22.93 -17.05 4.25
C VAL A 64 23.53 -18.05 3.29
N PHE A 65 22.84 -19.18 3.10
CA PHE A 65 23.24 -20.25 2.20
C PHE A 65 22.22 -20.40 1.08
N ARG A 66 22.70 -20.58 -0.15
CA ARG A 66 21.86 -21.07 -1.24
C ARG A 66 21.54 -22.54 -0.97
N SER A 67 20.26 -22.90 -1.07
CA SER A 67 19.83 -24.29 -1.06
C SER A 67 20.36 -24.99 -2.33
N ALA A 68 21.55 -25.56 -2.21
CA ALA A 68 22.28 -26.29 -3.25
C ALA A 68 23.02 -27.46 -2.58
N VAL A 69 23.50 -28.41 -3.39
CA VAL A 69 24.30 -29.54 -2.91
C VAL A 69 25.66 -29.49 -3.61
N PRO A 70 26.77 -29.17 -2.91
CA PRO A 70 26.84 -28.77 -1.49
C PRO A 70 26.26 -27.35 -1.25
N PRO A 71 25.88 -27.03 0.00
CA PRO A 71 25.40 -25.69 0.34
C PRO A 71 26.49 -24.67 0.09
N GLN A 72 26.11 -23.57 -0.56
CA GLN A 72 27.03 -22.48 -0.90
C GLN A 72 26.69 -21.27 -0.06
N ARG A 73 27.64 -20.78 0.76
CA ARG A 73 27.49 -19.50 1.47
C ARG A 73 27.44 -18.37 0.44
N VAL A 74 26.41 -17.55 0.52
CA VAL A 74 26.18 -16.41 -0.39
C VAL A 74 26.30 -15.06 0.29
N LEU A 75 26.13 -14.99 1.62
CA LEU A 75 26.21 -13.74 2.38
C LEU A 75 26.69 -14.01 3.81
N PHE A 76 27.50 -13.09 4.35
CA PHE A 76 27.82 -12.97 5.77
C PHE A 76 27.60 -11.52 6.18
N THR A 77 26.76 -11.27 7.19
CA THR A 77 26.37 -9.91 7.61
C THR A 77 25.86 -9.92 9.05
N VAL A 78 25.63 -8.75 9.65
CA VAL A 78 24.78 -8.62 10.84
C VAL A 78 23.31 -8.76 10.48
N LEU A 79 22.51 -9.36 11.36
CA LEU A 79 21.09 -9.68 11.15
C LEU A 79 20.30 -8.45 10.73
N GLY A 80 20.46 -7.32 11.45
CA GLY A 80 19.78 -6.06 11.16
C GLY A 80 20.07 -5.53 9.76
N GLY A 81 21.27 -5.78 9.24
CA GLY A 81 21.64 -5.40 7.86
C GLY A 81 20.84 -6.17 6.81
N TYR A 82 20.39 -7.38 7.12
CA TYR A 82 19.52 -8.18 6.27
C TYR A 82 18.03 -7.88 6.49
N THR A 83 17.59 -7.80 7.75
CA THR A 83 16.17 -7.71 8.10
C THR A 83 15.59 -6.31 7.92
N GLN A 84 16.33 -5.24 8.23
CA GLN A 84 15.81 -3.87 8.17
C GLN A 84 15.38 -3.43 6.76
N PRO A 85 16.15 -3.71 5.68
CA PRO A 85 15.69 -3.42 4.32
C PRO A 85 14.41 -4.18 3.96
N VAL A 86 14.33 -5.47 4.32
CA VAL A 86 13.15 -6.32 4.06
C VAL A 86 11.91 -5.77 4.77
N ILE A 87 12.04 -5.42 6.05
CA ILE A 87 10.96 -4.83 6.86
C ILE A 87 10.52 -3.47 6.28
N SER A 88 11.47 -2.63 5.88
CA SER A 88 11.19 -1.29 5.36
C SER A 88 10.44 -1.33 4.02
N ILE A 89 10.87 -2.20 3.10
CA ILE A 89 10.17 -2.40 1.82
C ILE A 89 8.77 -2.99 2.03
N ALA A 90 8.61 -3.98 2.92
CA ALA A 90 7.30 -4.52 3.21
C ALA A 90 6.35 -3.48 3.81
N ALA A 91 6.85 -2.57 4.67
CA ALA A 91 6.06 -1.46 5.18
C ALA A 91 5.56 -0.55 4.05
N LEU A 92 6.44 -0.19 3.10
CA LEU A 92 6.06 0.59 1.91
C LEU A 92 4.99 -0.15 1.08
N GLN A 93 5.15 -1.46 0.91
CA GLN A 93 4.19 -2.28 0.16
C GLN A 93 2.84 -2.39 0.87
N CYS A 94 2.80 -2.50 2.20
CA CYS A 94 1.55 -2.43 2.96
C CYS A 94 0.83 -1.12 2.71
N ARG A 95 1.54 0.01 2.72
CA ARG A 95 0.96 1.32 2.39
C ARG A 95 0.40 1.34 0.96
N VAL A 96 1.19 0.89 -0.02
CA VAL A 96 0.76 0.84 -1.44
C VAL A 96 -0.51 -0.01 -1.59
N LEU A 97 -0.58 -1.16 -0.91
CA LEU A 97 -1.76 -2.03 -0.95
C LEU A 97 -2.98 -1.40 -0.27
N LEU A 98 -2.81 -0.70 0.86
CA LEU A 98 -3.89 0.03 1.50
C LEU A 98 -4.42 1.15 0.59
N GLU A 99 -3.53 1.90 -0.05
CA GLU A 99 -3.89 2.96 -1.02
C GLU A 99 -4.55 2.36 -2.28
N PHE A 100 -4.09 1.20 -2.76
CA PHE A 100 -4.73 0.44 -3.83
C PHE A 100 -6.20 0.09 -3.48
N LEU A 101 -6.47 -0.29 -2.23
CA LEU A 101 -7.83 -0.55 -1.74
C LEU A 101 -8.63 0.73 -1.46
N GLY A 102 -8.03 1.91 -1.56
CA GLY A 102 -8.68 3.20 -1.33
C GLY A 102 -8.64 3.68 0.12
N LEU A 103 -7.67 3.21 0.92
CA LEU A 103 -7.51 3.52 2.33
C LEU A 103 -6.23 4.32 2.56
N THR A 104 -6.25 5.26 3.51
CA THR A 104 -5.09 6.04 3.95
C THR A 104 -5.24 6.50 5.40
N ALA A 105 -4.20 7.12 5.97
CA ALA A 105 -4.27 7.71 7.31
C ALA A 105 -4.81 9.15 7.24
N SER A 106 -5.64 9.55 8.20
CA SER A 106 -6.14 10.92 8.29
C SER A 106 -4.99 11.89 8.54
N LYS A 107 -4.93 12.97 7.74
CA LYS A 107 -3.98 14.07 7.96
C LYS A 107 -4.36 14.93 9.17
N ARG A 108 -5.63 14.91 9.59
CA ARG A 108 -6.19 15.72 10.68
C ARG A 108 -6.23 14.96 12.00
N ASP A 109 -6.66 13.70 11.94
CA ASP A 109 -6.92 12.87 13.13
C ASP A 109 -5.90 11.73 13.19
N ARG A 110 -4.91 11.85 14.08
CA ARG A 110 -3.84 10.83 14.17
C ARG A 110 -4.41 9.46 14.55
N GLY A 111 -3.84 8.42 13.95
CA GLY A 111 -4.27 7.03 14.21
C GLY A 111 -5.66 6.68 13.65
N LEU A 112 -6.30 7.57 12.87
CA LEU A 112 -7.57 7.30 12.21
C LEU A 112 -7.35 6.89 10.75
N LEU A 113 -7.94 5.77 10.35
CA LEU A 113 -8.00 5.36 8.95
C LEU A 113 -9.14 6.08 8.24
N VAL A 114 -8.91 6.56 7.02
CA VAL A 114 -9.93 7.21 6.18
C VAL A 114 -9.88 6.66 4.77
N SER A 115 -10.99 6.76 4.04
CA SER A 115 -10.96 6.53 2.60
C SER A 115 -10.21 7.66 1.90
N THR A 116 -9.50 7.34 0.83
CA THR A 116 -8.83 8.33 -0.02
C THR A 116 -9.89 9.27 -0.62
N LYS A 117 -9.85 10.55 -0.23
CA LYS A 117 -10.89 11.55 -0.53
C LYS A 117 -10.85 12.12 -1.95
N ASP A 118 -9.79 11.86 -2.71
CA ASP A 118 -9.53 12.51 -4.00
C ASP A 118 -9.38 11.54 -5.18
N ARG A 119 -9.47 12.11 -6.38
CA ARG A 119 -9.04 11.49 -7.64
C ARG A 119 -7.59 11.02 -7.44
N ARG A 120 -7.32 9.76 -7.80
CA ARG A 120 -5.96 9.22 -7.84
C ARG A 120 -5.09 10.13 -8.70
N LEU A 121 -3.78 10.19 -8.44
CA LEU A 121 -2.89 10.87 -9.38
C LEU A 121 -3.02 10.17 -10.73
N ASP A 122 -2.89 10.93 -11.82
CA ASP A 122 -2.95 10.34 -13.17
C ASP A 122 -1.84 9.28 -13.27
N GLY A 123 -2.24 8.02 -13.51
CA GLY A 123 -1.33 6.88 -13.56
C GLY A 123 -1.53 5.86 -12.42
N ASP A 124 -2.11 6.25 -11.28
CA ASP A 124 -2.23 5.33 -10.15
C ASP A 124 -3.32 4.27 -10.41
N ILE A 125 -2.97 3.00 -10.21
CA ILE A 125 -3.91 1.89 -10.31
C ILE A 125 -4.58 1.66 -8.96
N GLY A 126 -5.91 1.58 -8.97
CA GLY A 126 -6.74 1.24 -7.83
C GLY A 126 -7.59 0.02 -8.03
N ILE A 127 -8.17 -0.48 -6.94
CA ILE A 127 -9.14 -1.58 -6.98
C ILE A 127 -10.33 -1.25 -7.91
N GLU A 128 -10.71 0.03 -7.99
CA GLU A 128 -11.81 0.51 -8.84
C GLU A 128 -11.58 0.37 -10.35
N HIS A 129 -10.38 0.02 -10.79
CA HIS A 129 -10.07 -0.27 -12.19
C HIS A 129 -10.32 -1.74 -12.56
N TYR A 130 -10.77 -2.56 -11.61
CA TYR A 130 -11.06 -3.98 -11.82
C TYR A 130 -12.54 -4.25 -11.67
N VAL A 131 -12.98 -5.37 -12.25
CA VAL A 131 -14.34 -5.88 -12.11
C VAL A 131 -14.35 -7.15 -11.27
N ASP A 132 -15.48 -7.41 -10.62
CA ASP A 132 -15.75 -8.66 -9.93
C ASP A 132 -16.07 -9.80 -10.91
N VAL A 133 -16.25 -11.02 -10.39
CA VAL A 133 -16.61 -12.21 -11.17
C VAL A 133 -17.92 -12.09 -11.97
N ASN A 134 -18.77 -11.10 -11.67
CA ASN A 134 -20.02 -10.83 -12.37
C ASN A 134 -19.87 -9.66 -13.37
N GLY A 135 -18.65 -9.16 -13.58
CA GLY A 135 -18.35 -8.03 -14.45
C GLY A 135 -18.73 -6.66 -13.86
N GLN A 136 -19.06 -6.58 -12.57
CA GLN A 136 -19.37 -5.31 -11.92
C GLN A 136 -18.08 -4.61 -11.44
N PRO A 137 -17.93 -3.28 -11.63
CA PRO A 137 -16.77 -2.56 -11.11
C PRO A 137 -16.61 -2.74 -9.60
N LEU A 138 -15.38 -3.03 -9.16
CA LEU A 138 -15.07 -3.02 -7.74
C LEU A 138 -15.08 -1.58 -7.21
N SER A 139 -15.45 -1.42 -5.95
CA SER A 139 -15.44 -0.11 -5.28
C SER A 139 -14.26 0.01 -4.33
N ARG A 140 -13.72 1.22 -4.19
CA ARG A 140 -12.82 1.56 -3.07
C ARG A 140 -13.46 1.19 -1.74
N LEU A 141 -12.65 0.71 -0.81
CA LEU A 141 -13.13 0.37 0.52
C LEU A 141 -13.38 1.63 1.35
N THR A 142 -14.51 1.61 2.04
CA THR A 142 -14.73 2.49 3.20
C THR A 142 -13.94 1.98 4.39
N ARG A 143 -13.58 2.88 5.32
CA ARG A 143 -13.05 2.51 6.65
C ARG A 143 -13.89 1.41 7.30
N ALA A 144 -15.22 1.57 7.28
CA ALA A 144 -16.14 0.61 7.90
C ALA A 144 -16.06 -0.78 7.26
N GLN A 145 -16.07 -0.85 5.93
CA GLN A 145 -15.94 -2.13 5.19
C GLN A 145 -14.61 -2.82 5.48
N ALA A 146 -13.50 -2.08 5.46
CA ALA A 146 -12.17 -2.64 5.69
C ALA A 146 -12.00 -3.17 7.12
N LEU A 147 -12.56 -2.48 8.10
CA LEU A 147 -12.48 -2.87 9.51
C LEU A 147 -13.43 -4.01 9.87
N ALA A 148 -14.57 -4.12 9.18
CA ALA A 148 -15.54 -5.19 9.41
C ALA A 148 -14.99 -6.59 9.05
N SER A 149 -14.00 -6.69 8.17
CA SER A 149 -13.44 -7.97 7.72
C SER A 149 -12.31 -8.50 8.59
N ILE A 150 -11.91 -7.78 9.65
CA ILE A 150 -10.77 -8.13 10.50
C ILE A 150 -11.21 -8.42 11.93
N ALA A 151 -10.79 -9.56 12.48
CA ALA A 151 -11.21 -10.03 13.82
C ALA A 151 -10.91 -9.05 14.98
N ASN A 152 -9.90 -8.19 14.86
CA ASN A 152 -9.63 -7.13 15.84
C ASN A 152 -9.48 -5.78 15.11
N PRO A 153 -10.59 -5.08 14.86
CA PRO A 153 -10.62 -3.86 14.06
C PRO A 153 -9.76 -2.73 14.64
N SER A 154 -9.83 -2.49 15.95
CA SER A 154 -9.08 -1.43 16.61
C SER A 154 -7.57 -1.63 16.49
N ARG A 155 -7.10 -2.87 16.73
CA ARG A 155 -5.68 -3.21 16.58
C ARG A 155 -5.21 -3.12 15.13
N ALA A 156 -6.05 -3.50 14.18
CA ALA A 156 -5.75 -3.42 12.76
C ALA A 156 -5.65 -1.96 12.31
N GLU A 157 -6.60 -1.11 12.70
CA GLU A 157 -6.60 0.32 12.38
C GLU A 157 -5.33 1.02 12.88
N GLN A 158 -4.97 0.77 14.15
CA GLN A 158 -3.72 1.31 14.71
C GLN A 158 -2.49 0.81 13.95
N ALA A 159 -2.45 -0.47 13.56
CA ALA A 159 -1.34 -1.03 12.81
C ALA A 159 -1.22 -0.44 11.40
N TRP A 160 -2.33 -0.30 10.69
CA TRP A 160 -2.38 0.24 9.33
C TRP A 160 -2.05 1.72 9.28
N THR A 161 -2.59 2.51 10.20
CA THR A 161 -2.24 3.94 10.30
C THR A 161 -0.78 4.13 10.68
N THR A 162 -0.26 3.32 11.61
CA THR A 162 1.16 3.34 11.99
C THR A 162 2.08 2.99 10.81
N VAL A 163 1.77 1.98 9.99
CA VAL A 163 2.64 1.64 8.84
C VAL A 163 2.62 2.74 7.77
N ILE A 164 1.48 3.38 7.56
CA ILE A 164 1.35 4.55 6.67
C ILE A 164 2.17 5.73 7.20
N GLU A 165 2.10 6.02 8.50
CA GLU A 165 2.85 7.11 9.11
C GLU A 165 4.36 6.82 9.15
N PHE A 166 4.75 5.59 9.50
CA PHE A 166 6.13 5.12 9.51
C PHE A 166 6.80 5.27 8.14
N THR A 167 6.12 4.83 7.09
CA THR A 167 6.64 4.94 5.72
C THR A 167 6.71 6.38 5.23
N ASN A 168 5.75 7.22 5.61
CA ASN A 168 5.77 8.65 5.27
C ASN A 168 6.83 9.45 6.01
N GLN A 169 7.19 9.07 7.25
CA GLN A 169 8.16 9.79 8.05
C GLN A 169 9.51 9.10 8.00
N ARG A 170 9.71 8.05 8.79
CA ARG A 170 11.03 7.43 9.02
C ARG A 170 11.72 6.87 7.78
N LEU A 171 10.97 6.48 6.74
CA LEU A 171 11.55 5.95 5.51
C LEU A 171 11.69 6.99 4.40
N ALA A 172 10.73 7.92 4.28
CA ALA A 172 10.72 8.89 3.19
C ALA A 172 11.41 10.22 3.56
N HIS A 173 11.53 10.54 4.85
CA HIS A 173 12.07 11.81 5.32
C HIS A 173 12.96 11.62 6.56
N ALA A 174 14.05 12.39 6.65
CA ALA A 174 14.84 12.50 7.88
C ALA A 174 14.14 13.45 8.87
N THR A 175 12.93 13.09 9.32
CA THR A 175 12.11 13.91 10.24
C THR A 175 12.15 13.39 11.67
N ASP A 176 11.82 14.25 12.62
CA ASP A 176 11.53 13.86 13.99
C ASP A 176 10.30 12.92 14.04
N ASP A 177 10.28 12.02 15.01
CA ASP A 177 9.31 10.93 15.15
C ASP A 177 7.90 11.41 15.56
N GLN A 178 7.54 12.65 15.22
CA GLN A 178 6.43 13.38 15.81
C GLN A 178 5.08 12.68 15.63
N ARG A 179 4.81 11.99 14.51
CA ARG A 179 3.51 11.29 14.35
C ARG A 179 3.47 9.98 15.12
N LEU A 180 4.58 9.26 15.17
CA LEU A 180 4.72 8.01 15.91
C LEU A 180 4.85 8.23 17.42
N GLY A 181 5.24 9.43 17.86
CA GLY A 181 5.27 9.83 19.25
C GLY A 181 6.22 8.99 20.12
N GLY A 182 7.33 8.49 19.55
CA GLY A 182 8.31 7.66 20.26
C GLY A 182 7.83 6.22 20.56
N LYS A 183 6.67 5.81 20.04
CA LYS A 183 6.15 4.46 20.26
C LYS A 183 6.93 3.42 19.46
N SER A 184 7.05 2.23 20.03
CA SER A 184 7.60 1.09 19.29
C SER A 184 6.71 0.77 18.10
N VAL A 185 7.24 0.98 16.90
CA VAL A 185 6.55 0.73 15.62
C VAL A 185 6.40 -0.78 15.37
N ARG A 186 7.24 -1.59 16.01
CA ARG A 186 7.42 -3.00 15.67
C ARG A 186 6.19 -3.88 15.91
N PRO A 187 5.45 -3.77 17.03
CA PRO A 187 4.19 -4.51 17.21
C PRO A 187 3.14 -4.14 16.14
N HIS A 188 3.17 -2.91 15.65
CA HIS A 188 2.27 -2.44 14.60
C HIS A 188 2.66 -3.02 13.23
N LEU A 189 3.96 -3.07 12.91
CA LEU A 189 4.44 -3.76 11.69
C LEU A 189 4.04 -5.23 11.69
N TYR A 190 4.19 -5.93 12.82
CA TYR A 190 3.73 -7.31 12.97
C TYR A 190 2.27 -7.51 12.60
N ASN A 191 1.41 -6.61 13.11
CA ASN A 191 -0.02 -6.71 12.87
C ASN A 191 -0.36 -6.32 11.43
N ALA A 192 0.24 -5.24 10.90
CA ALA A 192 0.02 -4.80 9.54
C ALA A 192 0.45 -5.87 8.52
N PHE A 193 1.62 -6.48 8.71
CA PHE A 193 2.12 -7.52 7.79
C PHE A 193 1.26 -8.77 7.82
N ARG A 194 0.48 -8.99 8.88
CA ARG A 194 -0.51 -10.07 8.95
C ARG A 194 -1.85 -9.67 8.33
N THR A 195 -2.37 -8.49 8.66
CA THR A 195 -3.76 -8.12 8.35
C THR A 195 -3.93 -7.40 7.01
N VAL A 196 -2.90 -6.73 6.48
CA VAL A 196 -2.97 -6.13 5.14
C VAL A 196 -3.08 -7.21 4.05
N PRO A 197 -2.27 -8.29 4.04
CA PRO A 197 -2.46 -9.38 3.09
C PRO A 197 -3.86 -9.99 3.14
N GLN A 198 -4.37 -10.27 4.35
CA GLN A 198 -5.73 -10.80 4.54
C GLN A 198 -6.80 -9.89 3.94
N LEU A 199 -6.67 -8.58 4.13
CA LEU A 199 -7.60 -7.61 3.55
C LEU A 199 -7.52 -7.60 2.02
N VAL A 200 -6.32 -7.67 1.44
CA VAL A 200 -6.13 -7.72 -0.02
C VAL A 200 -6.70 -9.01 -0.62
N GLU A 201 -6.49 -10.15 0.04
CA GLU A 201 -7.04 -11.43 -0.38
C GLU A 201 -8.57 -11.36 -0.47
N GLN A 202 -9.23 -10.95 0.62
CA GLN A 202 -10.68 -10.88 0.71
C GLN A 202 -11.31 -9.81 -0.17
N ALA A 203 -10.70 -8.62 -0.23
CA ALA A 203 -11.29 -7.49 -0.93
C ALA A 203 -11.04 -7.53 -2.44
N PHE A 204 -9.93 -8.15 -2.88
CA PHE A 204 -9.49 -8.10 -4.27
C PHE A 204 -9.26 -9.49 -4.87
N ILE A 205 -8.38 -10.32 -4.31
CA ILE A 205 -7.98 -11.58 -4.97
C ILE A 205 -9.17 -12.55 -5.12
N GLU A 206 -9.97 -12.70 -4.08
CA GLU A 206 -11.15 -13.58 -4.06
C GLU A 206 -12.33 -13.03 -4.88
N ARG A 207 -12.39 -11.71 -5.07
CA ARG A 207 -13.55 -11.03 -5.67
C ARG A 207 -13.40 -10.69 -7.14
N ALA A 208 -12.20 -10.35 -7.57
CA ALA A 208 -11.96 -9.85 -8.91
C ALA A 208 -12.07 -10.98 -9.96
N GLU A 209 -12.56 -10.69 -11.16
CA GLU A 209 -12.73 -11.67 -12.26
C GLU A 209 -11.43 -12.40 -12.60
N GLN A 210 -11.37 -13.73 -12.56
CA GLN A 210 -10.12 -14.47 -12.88
C GLN A 210 -9.54 -14.03 -14.24
N PRO A 211 -8.23 -13.74 -14.32
CA PRO A 211 -7.65 -13.17 -15.53
C PRO A 211 -7.65 -14.21 -16.66
N THR A 212 -8.54 -14.04 -17.64
CA THR A 212 -8.68 -14.89 -18.83
C THR A 212 -8.02 -14.21 -20.04
N GLN A 213 -6.68 -14.19 -20.06
CA GLN A 213 -5.87 -13.46 -21.06
C GLN A 213 -6.20 -11.94 -21.14
N PRO A 214 -5.27 -11.08 -21.61
CA PRO A 214 -5.59 -9.66 -21.74
C PRO A 214 -6.69 -9.47 -22.79
N ARG A 215 -7.83 -8.86 -22.42
CA ARG A 215 -8.84 -8.42 -23.40
C ARG A 215 -8.18 -7.47 -24.38
N GLN A 216 -8.20 -7.83 -25.66
CA GLN A 216 -7.85 -6.91 -26.73
C GLN A 216 -8.84 -5.74 -26.69
N LEU A 217 -8.33 -4.51 -26.66
CA LEU A 217 -9.14 -3.31 -26.75
C LEU A 217 -9.85 -3.33 -28.11
N GLN A 218 -11.18 -3.31 -28.11
CA GLN A 218 -11.99 -3.05 -29.31
C GLN A 218 -12.09 -1.55 -29.54
#